data_AF-F4MZ38-F1
#
_entry.id   AF-F4MZ38-F1
#
_cell.length_a   1.000
_cell.length_b   1.000
_cell.length_c   1.000
_cell.angle_alpha   90.00
_cell.angle_beta   90.00
_cell.angle_gamma   90.00
#
_symmetry.space_group_name_H-M   'P 1'
#
loop_
_entity.id
_entity.type
_entity.pdbx_description
1 polymer ?
#
loop_
_entity_poly.entity_id
_entity_poly.type
_entity_poly.pdbx_seq_one_letter_code
_entity_poly.pdbx_strand_id
1 'polypeptide(L)'
;MVAHSDIAPTRKSDPGPKFPWLELYNNGIGAWYDSETKEKFVQQFTQQGLPTKADLLSYFKTYGYDISIASSDDGYQHLVRAFQLHFRSDNYDGHIDIETVAILYALVEKYFPAQN
;
A
#
# COMPACT_ATOMS: atom_id res chain seq x y z
N MET A 1 -20.39 8.03 -22.74
CA MET A 1 -20.47 6.77 -21.98
C MET A 1 -19.16 6.06 -22.19
N VAL A 2 -18.22 6.25 -21.27
CA VAL A 2 -16.92 5.58 -21.36
C VAL A 2 -17.14 4.15 -20.93
N ALA A 3 -16.92 3.21 -21.84
CA ALA A 3 -16.85 1.80 -21.51
C ALA A 3 -15.73 1.64 -20.47
N HIS A 4 -16.12 1.30 -19.24
CA HIS A 4 -15.21 0.99 -18.14
C HIS A 4 -14.39 -0.22 -18.57
N SER A 5 -13.19 0.08 -19.06
CA SER A 5 -12.18 -0.92 -19.38
C SER A 5 -11.75 -1.55 -18.06
N ASP A 6 -12.13 -2.81 -17.90
CA ASP A 6 -11.24 -3.86 -17.44
C ASP A 6 -10.37 -3.47 -16.23
N ILE A 7 -11.01 -3.39 -15.08
CA ILE A 7 -10.32 -3.67 -13.81
C ILE A 7 -10.08 -5.18 -13.82
N ALA A 8 -9.00 -5.61 -14.48
CA ALA A 8 -8.46 -6.96 -14.37
C ALA A 8 -7.69 -7.05 -13.04
N PRO A 9 -8.19 -7.70 -11.97
CA PRO A 9 -7.48 -7.78 -10.69
C PRO A 9 -6.45 -8.92 -10.66
N THR A 10 -6.05 -9.46 -11.82
CA THR A 10 -5.22 -10.66 -11.92
C THR A 10 -4.09 -10.49 -12.93
N ARG A 11 -3.16 -9.57 -12.65
CA ARG A 11 -1.84 -9.64 -13.30
C ARG A 11 -0.69 -9.59 -12.31
N LYS A 12 -0.17 -10.81 -12.11
CA LYS A 12 1.24 -11.17 -11.97
C LYS A 12 1.93 -10.76 -10.67
N SER A 13 2.15 -11.81 -9.86
CA SER A 13 3.33 -12.06 -9.03
C SER A 13 4.24 -10.87 -8.84
N ASP A 14 4.13 -10.24 -7.67
CA ASP A 14 5.03 -9.23 -7.16
C ASP A 14 6.49 -9.65 -7.48
N PRO A 15 7.22 -8.92 -8.34
CA PRO A 15 8.64 -9.14 -8.47
C PRO A 15 9.22 -8.73 -7.12
N GLY A 16 9.76 -9.72 -6.38
CA GLY A 16 10.14 -9.57 -4.98
C GLY A 16 11.13 -8.43 -4.68
N PRO A 17 11.69 -8.36 -3.47
CA PRO A 17 12.33 -7.16 -2.88
C PRO A 17 13.56 -6.58 -3.62
N LYS A 18 14.00 -7.21 -4.72
CA LYS A 18 15.08 -6.73 -5.59
C LYS A 18 14.58 -5.93 -6.80
N PHE A 19 13.27 -5.72 -6.95
CA PHE A 19 12.75 -4.98 -8.08
C PHE A 19 12.92 -3.47 -7.85
N PRO A 20 13.49 -2.72 -8.81
CA PRO A 20 13.86 -1.33 -8.60
C PRO A 20 12.65 -0.39 -8.80
N TRP A 21 11.70 -0.46 -7.88
CA TRP A 21 10.44 0.30 -7.92
C TRP A 21 10.66 1.82 -8.00
N LEU A 22 11.69 2.34 -7.32
CA LEU A 22 12.06 3.75 -7.35
C LEU A 22 12.65 4.19 -8.70
N GLU A 23 13.42 3.32 -9.37
CA GLU A 23 13.99 3.64 -10.69
C GLU A 23 12.93 3.60 -11.78
N LEU A 24 11.97 2.67 -11.69
CA LEU A 24 10.83 2.64 -12.58
C LEU A 24 9.99 3.92 -12.38
N TYR A 25 9.71 4.33 -11.14
CA TYR A 25 8.91 5.54 -10.89
C TYR A 25 9.56 6.80 -11.48
N ASN A 26 10.88 6.94 -11.36
CA ASN A 26 11.64 8.02 -12.01
C ASN A 26 11.59 7.98 -13.54
N ASN A 27 11.38 6.79 -14.12
CA ASN A 27 11.16 6.61 -15.56
C ASN A 27 9.68 6.68 -15.96
N GLY A 28 8.79 7.10 -15.05
CA GLY A 28 7.35 7.23 -15.31
C GLY A 28 6.57 5.91 -15.25
N ILE A 29 7.15 4.85 -14.67
CA ILE A 29 6.57 3.51 -14.58
C ILE A 29 6.51 3.10 -13.10
N GLY A 30 5.34 2.91 -12.50
CA GLY A 30 5.23 2.37 -11.14
C GLY A 30 4.76 3.39 -10.10
N ALA A 31 4.55 2.89 -8.89
CA ALA A 31 3.83 3.61 -7.84
C ALA A 31 4.78 4.06 -6.72
N TRP A 32 4.76 5.34 -6.37
CA TRP A 32 5.51 5.88 -5.23
C TRP A 32 4.70 6.94 -4.49
N TYR A 33 4.76 6.92 -3.17
CA TYR A 33 4.06 7.88 -2.33
C TYR A 33 4.72 9.24 -2.38
N ASP A 34 3.92 10.29 -2.15
CA ASP A 34 4.46 11.63 -1.97
C ASP A 34 4.88 11.83 -0.50
N SER A 35 6.00 12.52 -0.29
CA SER A 35 6.51 12.75 1.07
C SER A 35 5.57 13.66 1.87
N GLU A 36 4.99 14.66 1.21
CA GLU A 36 4.06 15.60 1.85
C GLU A 36 2.76 14.89 2.25
N THR A 37 2.20 14.06 1.36
CA THR A 37 1.01 13.24 1.66
C THR A 37 1.29 12.23 2.77
N LYS A 38 2.47 11.59 2.77
CA LYS A 38 2.88 10.69 3.86
C LYS A 38 2.88 11.43 5.19
N GLU A 39 3.54 12.58 5.28
CA GLU A 39 3.62 13.36 6.52
C GLU A 39 2.24 13.80 7.01
N LYS A 40 1.36 14.23 6.11
CA LYS A 40 -0.03 14.56 6.43
C LYS A 40 -0.76 13.39 7.09
N PHE A 41 -0.66 12.18 6.52
CA PHE A 41 -1.28 11.00 7.10
C PHE A 41 -0.62 10.56 8.42
N VAL A 42 0.71 10.66 8.54
CA VAL A 42 1.41 10.39 9.81
C VAL A 42 0.85 11.27 10.92
N GLN A 43 0.74 12.58 10.68
CA GLN A 43 0.17 13.53 11.64
C GLN A 43 -1.28 13.18 11.96
N GLN A 44 -2.08 12.85 10.95
CA GLN A 44 -3.48 12.48 11.13
C GLN A 44 -3.62 11.23 12.02
N PHE A 45 -2.91 10.15 11.74
CA PHE A 45 -2.97 8.91 12.53
C PHE A 45 -2.30 9.04 13.89
N THR A 46 -1.34 9.95 14.05
CA THR A 46 -0.79 10.30 15.37
C THR A 46 -1.87 10.95 16.26
N GLN A 47 -2.76 11.76 15.70
CA GLN A 47 -3.84 12.43 16.44
C GLN A 47 -5.09 11.56 16.60
N GLN A 48 -5.49 10.83 15.56
CA GLN A 48 -6.72 10.03 15.51
C GLN A 48 -6.52 8.60 16.00
N GLY A 49 -5.28 8.12 16.05
CA GLY A 49 -4.94 6.73 16.27
C GLY A 49 -4.86 5.93 14.97
N LEU A 50 -4.30 4.72 15.07
CA LEU A 50 -4.20 3.79 13.95
C LEU A 50 -5.60 3.26 13.56
N PRO A 51 -5.89 3.10 12.25
CA PRO A 51 -7.13 2.52 11.79
C PRO A 51 -7.20 1.03 12.13
N THR A 52 -8.40 0.45 12.05
CA THR A 52 -8.58 -0.96 12.38
C THR A 52 -7.95 -1.87 11.33
N LYS A 53 -7.65 -3.12 11.72
CA LYS A 53 -7.16 -4.14 10.77
C LYS A 53 -8.08 -4.28 9.55
N ALA A 54 -9.40 -4.18 9.73
CA ALA A 54 -10.36 -4.29 8.63
C ALA A 54 -10.24 -3.13 7.61
N ASP A 55 -10.03 -1.90 8.10
CA ASP A 55 -9.77 -0.75 7.23
C ASP A 55 -8.46 -0.95 6.46
N LEU A 56 -7.38 -1.33 7.15
CA LEU A 56 -6.09 -1.58 6.52
C LEU A 56 -6.20 -2.63 5.42
N LEU A 57 -6.86 -3.75 5.69
CA LEU A 57 -7.10 -4.79 4.68
C LEU A 57 -7.92 -4.25 3.50
N SER A 58 -8.91 -3.40 3.74
CA SER A 58 -9.65 -2.76 2.65
C SER A 58 -8.74 -1.89 1.78
N TYR A 59 -7.84 -1.10 2.39
CA TYR A 59 -6.86 -0.29 1.64
C TYR A 59 -5.84 -1.15 0.90
N PHE A 60 -5.33 -2.21 1.52
CA PHE A 60 -4.44 -3.19 0.86
C PHE A 60 -5.12 -3.81 -0.36
N LYS A 61 -6.38 -4.22 -0.22
CA LYS A 61 -7.19 -4.77 -1.31
C LYS A 61 -7.43 -3.74 -2.41
N THR A 62 -7.76 -2.50 -2.06
CA THR A 62 -7.95 -1.39 -3.01
C THR A 62 -6.66 -1.15 -3.81
N TYR A 63 -5.51 -1.19 -3.15
CA TYR A 63 -4.22 -1.07 -3.80
C TYR A 63 -3.91 -2.27 -4.72
N GLY A 64 -4.43 -3.46 -4.38
CA GLY A 64 -4.32 -4.67 -5.20
C GLY A 64 -3.66 -5.86 -4.51
N TYR A 65 -3.39 -5.78 -3.21
CA TYR A 65 -2.84 -6.90 -2.44
C TYR A 65 -3.91 -7.96 -2.12
N ASP A 66 -3.50 -9.22 -2.11
CA ASP A 66 -4.36 -10.32 -1.67
C ASP A 66 -4.48 -10.34 -0.15
N ILE A 67 -5.67 -9.99 0.36
CA ILE A 67 -5.96 -10.03 1.80
C ILE A 67 -6.43 -11.40 2.29
N SER A 68 -6.53 -12.40 1.41
CA SER A 68 -6.98 -13.74 1.76
C SER A 68 -5.98 -14.39 2.74
N ILE A 69 -4.68 -14.14 2.55
CA ILE A 69 -3.62 -14.58 3.47
C ILE A 69 -3.71 -13.91 4.85
N ALA A 70 -4.24 -12.69 4.93
CA ALA A 70 -4.32 -11.93 6.17
C ALA A 70 -5.42 -12.40 7.14
N SER A 71 -6.12 -13.47 6.79
CA SER A 71 -7.07 -14.18 7.66
C SER A 71 -6.41 -14.75 8.91
N SER A 72 -5.11 -15.06 8.85
CA SER A 72 -4.29 -15.47 9.99
C SER A 72 -3.32 -14.35 10.40
N ASP A 73 -2.85 -14.39 11.64
CA ASP A 73 -1.89 -13.40 12.15
C ASP A 73 -0.57 -13.41 11.35
N ASP A 74 -0.02 -14.61 11.14
CA ASP A 74 1.18 -14.83 10.32
C ASP A 74 1.03 -14.32 8.88
N GLY A 75 -0.10 -14.62 8.24
CA GLY A 75 -0.35 -14.16 6.88
C GLY A 75 -0.58 -12.65 6.79
N TYR A 76 -1.08 -12.02 7.86
CA TYR A 76 -1.15 -10.56 7.95
C TYR A 76 0.25 -9.96 8.10
N GLN A 77 1.10 -10.52 8.96
CA GLN A 77 2.49 -10.07 9.07
C GLN A 77 3.24 -10.22 7.73
N HIS A 78 3.01 -11.32 7.00
CA HIS A 78 3.57 -11.51 5.66
C HIS A 78 3.09 -10.47 4.65
N LEU A 79 1.78 -10.14 4.65
CA LEU A 79 1.21 -9.08 3.82
C LEU A 79 1.90 -7.73 4.09
N VAL A 80 1.99 -7.36 5.37
CA VAL A 80 2.58 -6.09 5.83
C VAL A 80 4.06 -6.04 5.51
N ARG A 81 4.77 -7.14 5.72
CA ARG A 81 6.20 -7.27 5.39
C ARG A 81 6.45 -7.12 3.89
N ALA A 82 5.63 -7.73 3.04
CA ALA A 82 5.75 -7.58 1.59
C ALA A 82 5.59 -6.12 1.17
N PHE A 83 4.63 -5.41 1.76
CA PHE A 83 4.45 -3.98 1.55
C PHE A 83 5.63 -3.15 2.04
N GLN A 84 6.13 -3.43 3.25
CA GLN A 84 7.30 -2.75 3.80
C GLN A 84 8.54 -2.99 2.95
N LEU A 85 8.78 -4.21 2.47
CA LEU A 85 9.91 -4.48 1.59
C LEU A 85 9.90 -3.64 0.31
N HIS A 86 8.71 -3.26 -0.16
CA HIS A 86 8.53 -2.48 -1.38
C HIS A 86 8.68 -0.97 -1.12
N PHE A 87 8.03 -0.44 -0.07
CA PHE A 87 7.94 1.01 0.18
C PHE A 87 8.77 1.51 1.37
N ARG A 88 9.19 0.63 2.26
CA ARG A 88 9.92 0.92 3.50
C ARG A 88 11.02 -0.13 3.74
N SER A 89 12.00 -0.16 2.84
CA SER A 89 13.12 -1.11 2.90
C SER A 89 13.98 -0.99 4.16
N ASP A 90 13.91 0.15 4.86
CA ASP A 90 14.59 0.40 6.14
C ASP A 90 14.04 -0.48 7.29
N ASN A 91 12.74 -0.77 7.29
CA ASN A 91 12.11 -1.56 8.34
C ASN A 91 10.96 -2.43 7.81
N TYR A 92 11.17 -3.75 7.80
CA TYR A 92 10.27 -4.77 7.26
C TYR A 92 9.88 -5.84 8.29
N ASP A 93 9.78 -5.46 9.56
CA ASP A 93 9.46 -6.36 10.68
C ASP A 93 8.08 -7.06 10.56
N GLY A 94 7.22 -6.61 9.63
CA GLY A 94 5.89 -7.17 9.41
C GLY A 94 4.82 -6.63 10.35
N HIS A 95 5.16 -5.62 11.16
CA HIS A 95 4.23 -4.94 12.05
C HIS A 95 3.70 -3.64 11.45
N ILE A 96 2.42 -3.38 11.68
CA ILE A 96 1.80 -2.13 11.28
C ILE A 96 2.21 -1.03 12.24
N ASP A 97 2.65 0.08 11.65
CA ASP A 97 3.05 1.28 12.35
C ASP A 97 2.46 2.50 11.62
N ILE A 98 2.46 3.66 12.27
CA ILE A 98 1.86 4.89 11.75
C ILE A 98 2.44 5.23 10.39
N GLU A 99 3.76 5.08 10.21
CA GLU A 99 4.39 5.30 8.92
C GLU A 99 3.94 4.30 7.86
N THR A 100 3.83 3.01 8.19
CA THR A 100 3.39 1.97 7.24
C THR A 100 1.98 2.26 6.74
N VAL A 101 1.07 2.63 7.65
CA VAL A 101 -0.30 3.02 7.30
C VAL A 101 -0.32 4.31 6.48
N ALA A 102 0.45 5.32 6.89
CA ALA A 102 0.50 6.58 6.18
C ALA A 102 0.98 6.43 4.74
N ILE A 103 1.96 5.56 4.50
CA ILE A 103 2.44 5.23 3.15
C ILE A 103 1.33 4.55 2.34
N LEU A 104 0.64 3.56 2.91
CA LEU A 104 -0.46 2.86 2.24
C LEU A 104 -1.58 3.83 1.83
N TYR A 105 -2.01 4.70 2.74
CA TYR A 105 -3.04 5.70 2.48
C TYR A 105 -2.58 6.72 1.45
N ALA A 106 -1.33 7.19 1.52
CA ALA A 106 -0.77 8.11 0.54
C ALA A 106 -0.73 7.49 -0.87
N LEU A 107 -0.41 6.20 -0.98
CA LEU A 107 -0.46 5.48 -2.24
C LEU A 107 -1.88 5.35 -2.77
N VAL A 108 -2.82 4.91 -1.93
CA VAL A 108 -4.22 4.75 -2.35
C VAL A 108 -4.83 6.10 -2.75
N GLU A 109 -4.58 7.18 -2.00
CA GLU A 109 -5.06 8.52 -2.34
C GLU A 109 -4.48 9.02 -3.67
N LYS A 110 -3.21 8.74 -3.95
CA LYS A 110 -2.52 9.18 -5.17
C LYS A 110 -2.91 8.39 -6.42
N TYR A 111 -3.08 7.08 -6.30
CA TYR A 111 -3.30 6.17 -7.45
C TYR A 111 -4.77 5.73 -7.62
N PHE A 112 -5.54 5.74 -6.54
CA PHE A 112 -6.97 5.42 -6.53
C PHE A 112 -7.75 6.57 -5.87
N PRO A 113 -7.63 7.82 -6.36
CA PRO A 113 -8.53 8.87 -5.93
C PRO A 113 -9.94 8.40 -6.22
N ALA A 114 -10.80 8.36 -5.20
CA ALA A 114 -12.18 7.94 -5.34
C ALA A 114 -12.79 8.70 -6.53
N GLN A 115 -13.04 7.98 -7.63
CA GLN A 115 -13.73 8.55 -8.78
C GLN A 115 -15.14 8.86 -8.30
N ASN A 116 -15.36 10.14 -8.05
CA ASN A 116 -16.61 10.75 -7.62
C ASN A 116 -17.73 10.51 -8.65
#